data_AF-A0AA39SXE3-F1
#
_entry.id   AF-A0AA39SXE3-F1
#
_cell.length_a   1.000
_cell.length_b   1.000
_cell.length_c   1.000
_cell.angle_alpha   90.00
_cell.angle_beta   90.00
_cell.angle_gamma   90.00
#
_symmetry.space_group_name_H-M   'P 1'
#
loop_
_entity.id
_entity.type
_entity.pdbx_description
1 polymer ?
#
loop_
_entity_poly.entity_id
_entity_poly.type
_entity_poly.pdbx_seq_one_letter_code
_entity_poly.pdbx_strand_id
1 'polypeptide(L)'
;MSQHKYASNVVKKYLEYCNTAERELLIEEIIGQTEENDNLLSMMKDQFANYVAQKILERCSDKQREVLINRIRVHCNALKKYTYGKHIVAWFEQLYGEGE
;
A
#
# COMPACT_ATOMS: atom_id res chain seq x y z
N MET A 1 -14.39 11.39 11.02
CA MET A 1 -14.59 10.49 9.85
C MET A 1 -14.31 11.16 8.51
N SER A 2 -14.77 12.40 8.25
CA SER A 2 -14.57 13.07 6.96
C SER A 2 -13.10 13.41 6.64
N GLN A 3 -12.32 13.83 7.63
CA GLN A 3 -10.90 14.21 7.46
C GLN A 3 -10.03 13.08 6.88
N HIS A 4 -10.16 11.85 7.39
CA HIS A 4 -9.39 10.70 6.87
C HIS A 4 -9.74 10.36 5.41
N LYS A 5 -11.02 10.48 5.02
CA LYS A 5 -11.47 10.30 3.64
C LYS A 5 -10.93 11.39 2.71
N TYR A 6 -10.95 12.64 3.15
CA TYR A 6 -10.44 13.74 2.33
C TYR A 6 -8.92 13.67 2.21
N ALA A 7 -8.21 13.39 3.30
CA ALA A 7 -6.77 13.18 3.29
C ALA A 7 -6.38 12.03 2.35
N SER A 8 -7.05 10.87 2.41
CA SER A 8 -6.73 9.76 1.51
C SER A 8 -6.99 10.10 0.03
N ASN A 9 -8.02 10.90 -0.26
CA ASN A 9 -8.27 11.38 -1.61
C ASN A 9 -7.21 12.36 -2.11
N VAL A 10 -6.71 13.24 -1.24
CA VAL A 10 -5.60 14.15 -1.58
C VAL A 10 -4.34 13.34 -1.87
N VAL A 11 -3.97 12.39 -1.02
CA VAL A 11 -2.76 11.56 -1.21
C VAL A 11 -2.86 10.72 -2.49
N LYS A 12 -4.03 10.13 -2.78
CA LYS A 12 -4.24 9.37 -4.04
C LYS A 12 -4.04 10.24 -5.28
N LYS A 13 -4.64 11.44 -5.29
CA LYS A 13 -4.46 12.37 -6.41
C LYS A 13 -3.01 12.81 -6.50
N TYR A 14 -2.36 13.08 -5.37
CA TYR A 14 -0.95 13.42 -5.37
C TYR A 14 -0.10 12.31 -6.00
N LEU A 15 -0.29 11.04 -5.61
CA LEU A 15 0.37 9.88 -6.23
C LEU A 15 0.09 9.72 -7.74
N GLU A 16 -1.02 10.27 -8.23
CA GLU A 16 -1.41 10.23 -9.64
C GLU A 16 -0.75 11.33 -10.49
N TYR A 17 -0.58 12.53 -9.92
CA TYR A 17 -0.10 13.72 -10.67
C TYR A 17 1.31 14.18 -10.29
N CYS A 18 1.89 13.69 -9.20
CA CYS A 18 3.26 14.05 -8.79
C CYS A 18 4.29 13.51 -9.78
N ASN A 19 5.44 14.19 -9.82
CA ASN A 19 6.55 13.76 -10.65
C ASN A 19 7.18 12.47 -10.09
N THR A 20 8.02 11.79 -10.87
CA THR A 20 8.59 10.49 -10.48
C THR A 20 9.41 10.57 -9.18
N ALA A 21 10.22 11.61 -9.01
CA ALA A 21 11.06 11.75 -7.82
C ALA A 21 10.24 12.03 -6.55
N GLU A 22 9.24 12.91 -6.63
CA GLU A 22 8.30 13.17 -5.53
C GLU A 22 7.53 11.90 -5.14
N ARG A 23 7.12 11.12 -6.13
CA ARG A 23 6.42 9.86 -5.90
C ARG A 23 7.30 8.85 -5.19
N GLU A 24 8.54 8.71 -5.65
CA GLU A 24 9.50 7.78 -5.05
C GLU A 24 9.75 8.15 -3.60
N LEU A 25 9.99 9.43 -3.30
CA LEU A 25 10.16 9.93 -1.93
C LEU A 25 8.94 9.68 -1.06
N LEU A 26 7.73 9.95 -1.55
CA LEU A 26 6.51 9.72 -0.80
C LEU A 26 6.28 8.24 -0.49
N ILE A 27 6.53 7.36 -1.47
CA ILE A 27 6.40 5.92 -1.29
C ILE A 27 7.47 5.42 -0.30
N GLU A 28 8.71 5.93 -0.41
CA GLU A 28 9.77 5.63 0.55
C GLU A 28 9.45 6.10 1.96
N GLU A 29 8.82 7.26 2.13
CA GLU A 29 8.40 7.73 3.46
C GLU A 29 7.30 6.84 4.05
N ILE A 30 6.36 6.36 3.23
CA ILE A 30 5.27 5.49 3.67
C ILE A 30 5.78 4.08 4.00
N ILE A 31 6.74 3.55 3.23
CA ILE A 31 7.37 2.26 3.48
C ILE A 31 8.42 2.36 4.60
N GLY A 32 9.20 3.44 4.65
CA GLY A 32 10.41 3.60 5.45
C GLY A 32 10.20 3.79 6.94
N GLN A 33 8.97 3.90 7.42
CA GLN A 33 8.68 3.94 8.85
C GLN A 33 8.76 2.50 9.41
N THR A 34 9.96 2.15 9.92
CA THR A 34 10.34 1.11 10.91
C THR A 34 9.58 -0.23 10.98
N GLU A 35 10.33 -1.33 11.13
CA GLU A 35 9.83 -2.71 11.31
C GLU A 35 8.79 -2.89 12.44
N GLU A 36 8.78 -2.01 13.44
CA GLU A 36 7.83 -2.06 14.56
C GLU A 36 6.46 -1.44 14.25
N ASN A 37 6.35 -0.63 13.19
CA ASN A 37 5.14 0.14 12.89
C ASN A 37 4.81 0.01 11.41
N ASP A 38 4.22 -1.11 11.04
CA ASP A 38 3.88 -1.37 9.64
C ASP A 38 2.68 -0.51 9.22
N ASN A 39 2.96 0.76 8.95
CA ASN A 39 2.00 1.76 8.50
C ASN A 39 1.27 1.29 7.25
N LEU A 40 1.99 0.60 6.36
CA LEU A 40 1.41 -0.01 5.17
C LEU A 40 0.31 -1.01 5.56
N LEU A 41 0.57 -1.90 6.52
CA LEU A 41 -0.41 -2.85 7.03
C LEU A 41 -1.62 -2.15 7.65
N SER A 42 -1.41 -1.09 8.42
CA SER A 42 -2.49 -0.28 9.00
C SER A 42 -3.34 0.37 7.90
N MET A 43 -2.71 0.91 6.86
CA MET A 43 -3.39 1.50 5.70
C MET A 43 -4.20 0.44 4.94
N MET A 44 -3.67 -0.77 4.76
CA MET A 44 -4.34 -1.87 4.08
C MET A 44 -5.61 -2.36 4.79
N LYS A 45 -5.67 -2.20 6.11
CA LYS A 45 -6.83 -2.57 6.94
C LYS A 45 -7.86 -1.45 7.03
N ASP A 46 -7.49 -0.21 6.75
CA ASP A 46 -8.35 0.97 6.90
C ASP A 46 -9.32 1.14 5.72
N GLN A 47 -10.53 1.62 6.00
CA GLN A 47 -11.62 1.79 5.03
C GLN A 47 -11.37 2.89 3.97
N PHE A 48 -10.44 3.81 4.19
CA PHE A 48 -10.10 4.89 3.27
C PHE A 48 -8.66 4.82 2.76
N ALA A 49 -7.71 4.41 3.60
CA ALA A 49 -6.30 4.32 3.23
C ALA A 49 -5.96 3.07 2.41
N ASN A 50 -6.82 2.05 2.37
CA ASN A 50 -6.62 0.88 1.50
C ASN A 50 -6.46 1.27 0.03
N TYR A 51 -7.20 2.28 -0.42
CA TYR A 51 -7.09 2.81 -1.79
C TYR A 51 -5.76 3.53 -2.05
N VAL A 52 -5.16 4.14 -1.01
CA VAL A 52 -3.82 4.74 -1.11
C VAL A 52 -2.78 3.61 -1.21
N ALA A 53 -2.88 2.58 -0.37
CA ALA A 53 -2.00 1.42 -0.41
C ALA A 53 -2.03 0.72 -1.77
N GLN A 54 -3.21 0.52 -2.37
CA GLN A 54 -3.33 0.02 -3.75
C GLN A 54 -2.63 0.91 -4.76
N LYS A 55 -2.81 2.24 -4.68
CA LYS A 55 -2.18 3.19 -5.60
C LYS A 55 -0.66 3.19 -5.49
N ILE A 56 -0.13 3.01 -4.28
CA ILE A 56 1.32 2.85 -4.04
C ILE A 56 1.81 1.60 -4.75
N LEU A 57 1.13 0.47 -4.61
CA LEU A 57 1.51 -0.78 -5.25
C LEU A 57 1.44 -0.71 -6.78
N GLU A 58 0.51 0.07 -7.35
CA GLU A 58 0.41 0.32 -8.78
C GLU A 58 1.53 1.23 -9.33
N ARG A 59 2.03 2.17 -8.53
CA ARG A 59 2.91 3.26 -9.00
C ARG A 59 4.32 3.22 -8.45
N CYS A 60 4.63 2.27 -7.58
CA CYS A 60 5.97 2.03 -7.04
C CYS A 60 6.98 1.68 -8.15
N SER A 61 8.24 2.03 -7.91
CA SER A 61 9.35 1.59 -8.75
C SER A 61 9.66 0.11 -8.51
N ASP A 62 10.41 -0.53 -9.41
CA ASP A 62 10.75 -1.96 -9.27
C ASP A 62 11.51 -2.27 -7.97
N LYS A 63 12.39 -1.36 -7.53
CA LYS A 63 13.09 -1.47 -6.24
C LYS A 63 12.13 -1.44 -5.06
N GLN A 64 11.16 -0.52 -5.08
CA GLN A 64 10.16 -0.39 -4.03
C GLN A 64 9.19 -1.57 -4.03
N ARG A 65 8.86 -2.07 -5.22
CA ARG A 65 7.97 -3.22 -5.44
C ARG A 65 8.48 -4.47 -4.72
N GLU A 66 9.77 -4.77 -4.82
CA GLU A 66 10.36 -5.93 -4.13
C GLU A 66 10.18 -5.83 -2.60
N VAL A 67 10.44 -4.66 -2.03
CA VAL A 67 10.25 -4.40 -0.59
C VAL A 67 8.78 -4.54 -0.19
N LEU A 68 7.87 -3.98 -0.99
CA LEU A 68 6.42 -4.05 -0.78
C LEU A 68 5.91 -5.48 -0.85
N ILE A 69 6.36 -6.27 -1.82
CA ILE A 69 6.00 -7.69 -1.98
C ILE A 69 6.42 -8.47 -0.74
N ASN A 70 7.65 -8.30 -0.27
CA ASN A 70 8.14 -9.01 0.91
C ASN A 70 7.34 -8.67 2.17
N ARG A 71 7.00 -7.39 2.39
CA ARG A 71 6.15 -6.99 3.52
C ARG A 71 4.74 -7.56 3.42
N ILE A 72 4.11 -7.48 2.25
CA ILE A 72 2.75 -8.00 2.07
C ILE A 72 2.73 -9.52 2.28
N ARG A 73 3.72 -10.27 1.77
CA ARG A 73 3.82 -11.73 1.96
C ARG A 73 3.86 -12.10 3.44
N VAL A 74 4.67 -11.41 4.25
CA VAL A 74 4.74 -11.65 5.71
C VAL A 74 3.39 -11.41 6.39
N HIS A 75 2.62 -10.42 5.91
CA HIS A 75 1.35 -10.03 6.50
C HIS A 75 0.10 -10.60 5.82
N CYS A 76 0.23 -11.39 4.75
CA CYS A 76 -0.89 -11.95 3.98
C CYS A 76 -1.91 -12.68 4.85
N ASN A 77 -1.43 -13.54 5.76
CA ASN A 77 -2.29 -14.31 6.67
C ASN A 77 -3.05 -13.42 7.66
N ALA A 78 -2.45 -12.32 8.11
CA ALA A 78 -3.11 -11.34 8.96
C ALA A 78 -4.15 -10.53 8.16
N LEU A 79 -3.81 -10.10 6.95
CA LEU A 79 -4.67 -9.30 6.07
C LEU A 79 -5.95 -10.02 5.64
N LYS A 80 -5.89 -11.35 5.42
CA LYS A 80 -7.07 -12.19 5.10
C LYS A 80 -8.18 -12.11 6.15
N LYS A 81 -7.86 -11.75 7.41
CA LYS A 81 -8.83 -11.58 8.50
C LYS A 81 -9.60 -10.26 8.47
N TYR A 82 -9.17 -9.29 7.66
CA TYR A 82 -9.79 -7.96 7.60
C TYR A 82 -10.58 -7.76 6.30
N THR A 83 -11.73 -7.06 6.40
CA THR A 83 -12.63 -6.82 5.26
C THR A 83 -11.93 -6.14 4.09
N TYR A 84 -11.06 -5.18 4.34
CA TYR A 84 -10.31 -4.48 3.27
C TYR A 84 -9.01 -5.20 2.93
N GLY A 85 -8.37 -5.82 3.92
CA GLY A 85 -7.13 -6.59 3.73
C GLY A 85 -7.29 -7.76 2.74
N LYS A 86 -8.41 -8.50 2.79
CA LYS A 86 -8.67 -9.59 1.83
C LYS A 86 -8.71 -9.13 0.37
N HIS A 87 -9.18 -7.91 0.10
CA HIS A 87 -9.23 -7.37 -1.26
C HIS A 87 -7.82 -7.06 -1.78
N ILE A 88 -6.95 -6.54 -0.90
CA ILE A 88 -5.55 -6.27 -1.22
C ILE A 88 -4.80 -7.56 -1.44
N VAL A 89 -5.03 -8.58 -0.60
CA VAL A 89 -4.41 -9.90 -0.77
C VAL A 89 -4.85 -10.55 -2.07
N ALA A 90 -6.14 -10.54 -2.41
CA ALA A 90 -6.62 -11.10 -3.67
C ALA A 90 -6.01 -10.39 -4.89
N TRP A 91 -5.94 -9.06 -4.86
CA TRP A 91 -5.30 -8.26 -5.91
C TRP A 91 -3.79 -8.53 -5.99
N PHE A 92 -3.13 -8.67 -4.84
CA PHE A 92 -1.71 -9.01 -4.74
C PHE A 92 -1.42 -10.41 -5.28
N GLU A 93 -2.20 -11.43 -4.90
CA GLU A 93 -2.08 -12.80 -5.39
C GLU A 93 -2.37 -12.86 -6.90
N GLN A 94 -3.27 -12.04 -7.44
CA GLN A 94 -3.52 -11.98 -8.89
C GLN A 94 -2.33 -11.39 -9.68
N LEU A 95 -1.65 -10.38 -9.15
CA LEU A 95 -0.55 -9.70 -9.85
C LEU A 95 0.82 -10.34 -9.62
N TYR A 96 1.00 -11.00 -8.47
CA TYR A 96 2.30 -11.48 -7.99
C TYR A 96 2.28 -12.93 -7.51
N GLY A 97 1.14 -13.63 -7.57
CA GLY A 97 0.95 -15.00 -7.10
C GLY A 97 1.08 -16.08 -8.16
N GLU A 98 1.48 -15.76 -9.40
CA GLU A 98 1.97 -16.79 -10.33
C GLU A 98 3.44 -17.11 -10.02
N GLY A 99 3.65 -17.95 -9.02
CA GLY A 99 4.96 -18.48 -8.67
C GLY A 99 5.16 -18.74 -7.18
N GLU A 100 4.38 -19.67 -6.61
CA GLU A 100 4.84 -20.91 -5.93
C GLU A 100 3.64 -21.64 -5.28
#